data_AF-A0A1I0BHV2-F1
#
_entry.id   AF-A0A1I0BHV2-F1
#
_cell.length_a   1.000
_cell.length_b   1.000
_cell.length_c   1.000
_cell.angle_alpha   90.00
_cell.angle_beta   90.00
_cell.angle_gamma   90.00
#
_symmetry.space_group_name_H-M   'P 1'
#
loop_
_entity.id
_entity.type
_entity.pdbx_description
1 polymer ?
#
loop_
_entity_poly.entity_id
_entity_poly.type
_entity_poly.pdbx_seq_one_letter_code
_entity_poly.pdbx_strand_id
1 'polypeptide(L)' 'MAKYVPYVRTEQGYIERSSYAIFNSPDGNSSSCLAPYIHEEQLVGWPESKVYWAAKVGPSVGLAPLDLCPDYIAGR' A
#
# COMPACT_ATOMS: atom_id res chain seq x y z
N MET A 1 -2.44 10.05 -10.62
CA MET A 1 -3.34 9.22 -9.79
C MET A 1 -2.49 8.17 -9.13
N ALA A 2 -2.56 8.02 -7.80
CA ALA A 2 -1.81 6.98 -7.10
C ALA A 2 -2.51 5.63 -7.29
N LYS A 3 -1.75 4.55 -7.39
CA LYS A 3 -2.27 3.19 -7.43
C LYS A 3 -1.90 2.48 -6.14
N TYR A 4 -2.81 1.66 -5.64
CA TYR A 4 -2.60 0.89 -4.43
C TYR A 4 -2.90 -0.58 -4.65
N VAL A 5 -2.19 -1.42 -3.91
CA VAL A 5 -2.48 -2.85 -3.79
C VAL A 5 -2.86 -3.17 -2.34
N PRO A 6 -3.96 -3.92 -2.11
CA PRO A 6 -4.35 -4.32 -0.76
C PRO A 6 -3.47 -5.42 -0.19
N TYR A 7 -3.29 -5.34 1.12
CA TYR A 7 -2.63 -6.32 1.96
C TYR A 7 -3.54 -6.72 3.12
N VAL A 8 -3.41 -7.95 3.61
CA VAL A 8 -4.08 -8.44 4.81
C VAL A 8 -3.03 -8.99 5.77
N ARG A 9 -3.07 -8.55 7.03
CA ARG A 9 -2.32 -9.16 8.13
C ARG A 9 -3.28 -10.03 8.93
N THR A 10 -2.96 -11.30 9.12
CA THR A 10 -3.77 -12.24 9.90
C THR A 10 -3.54 -12.07 11.39
N GLU A 11 -4.35 -12.75 12.22
CA GLU A 11 -4.16 -12.78 13.67
C GLU A 11 -2.79 -13.37 14.07
N GLN A 12 -2.30 -14.34 13.30
CA GLN A 12 -0.99 -14.98 13.51
C GLN A 12 0.18 -14.11 12.98
N GLY A 13 -0.12 -12.94 12.38
CA GLY A 13 0.87 -12.04 11.83
C GLY A 13 1.35 -12.38 10.42
N TYR A 14 0.72 -13.36 9.75
CA TYR A 14 1.02 -13.63 8.33
C TYR A 14 0.50 -12.47 7.47
N ILE A 15 1.29 -12.10 6.47
CA ILE A 15 0.94 -11.04 5.53
C ILE A 15 0.60 -11.68 4.19
N GLU A 16 -0.51 -11.26 3.61
CA GLU A 16 -0.98 -11.68 2.29
C GLU A 16 -1.16 -10.46 1.39
N ARG A 17 -0.72 -10.57 0.13
CA ARG A 17 -0.84 -9.51 -0.89
C ARG A 17 -1.92 -9.87 -1.91
N SER A 18 -2.96 -9.05 -2.02
CA SER A 18 -4.06 -9.24 -2.97
C SER A 18 -3.72 -8.62 -4.33
N SER A 19 -2.80 -9.25 -5.05
CA SER A 19 -2.19 -8.75 -6.29
C SER A 19 -3.18 -8.40 -7.42
N TYR A 20 -4.35 -9.02 -7.43
CA TYR A 20 -5.39 -8.80 -8.44
C TYR A 20 -6.33 -7.63 -8.11
N ALA A 21 -6.28 -7.11 -6.88
CA ALA A 21 -7.21 -6.10 -6.37
C ALA A 21 -6.64 -4.68 -6.43
N ILE A 22 -5.85 -4.37 -7.46
CA ILE A 22 -5.23 -3.06 -7.63
C ILE A 22 -6.29 -2.01 -7.97
N PHE A 23 -6.24 -0.85 -7.31
CA PHE A 23 -7.16 0.25 -7.56
C PHE A 23 -6.44 1.61 -7.64
N ASN A 24 -7.09 2.58 -8.27
CA ASN A 24 -6.61 3.96 -8.35
C ASN A 24 -7.25 4.81 -7.24
N SER A 25 -6.49 5.77 -6.68
CA SER A 25 -7.07 6.79 -5.82
C SER A 25 -8.06 7.67 -6.61
N PRO A 26 -9.22 8.04 -6.05
CA PRO A 26 -10.24 8.83 -6.74
C PRO A 26 -9.74 10.23 -7.12
N ASP A 27 -8.94 10.84 -6.25
CA ASP A 27 -8.25 12.10 -6.47
C ASP A 27 -6.75 11.83 -6.68
N GLY A 28 -6.07 12.70 -7.43
CA GLY A 28 -4.61 12.63 -7.58
C GLY A 28 -3.84 12.79 -6.26
N ASN A 29 -4.54 12.99 -5.14
CA ASN A 29 -4.00 13.15 -3.80
C ASN A 29 -4.02 11.82 -3.05
N SER A 30 -2.85 11.21 -2.89
CA SER A 30 -2.64 9.98 -2.12
C SER A 30 -3.16 10.04 -0.67
N SER A 31 -3.25 11.24 -0.09
CA SER A 31 -3.53 11.43 1.34
C SER A 31 -4.97 11.10 1.74
N SER A 32 -5.94 11.26 0.84
CA SER A 32 -7.37 11.05 1.14
C SER A 32 -7.69 9.58 1.39
N CYS A 33 -7.16 8.69 0.54
CA CYS A 33 -7.34 7.23 0.69
C CYS A 33 -6.59 6.63 1.87
N LEU A 34 -5.50 7.27 2.32
CA LEU A 34 -4.65 6.79 3.41
C LEU A 34 -5.12 7.24 4.80
N ALA A 35 -6.08 8.18 4.87
CA ALA A 35 -6.60 8.70 6.14
C ALA A 35 -7.04 7.61 7.18
N PRO A 36 -7.67 6.48 6.79
CA PRO A 36 -8.03 5.44 7.75
C PRO A 36 -6.87 4.49 8.11
N TYR A 37 -5.70 4.61 7.48
CA TYR A 37 -4.54 3.74 7.68
C TYR A 37 -3.50 4.43 8.56
N ILE A 38 -3.62 4.21 9.87
CA ILE A 38 -2.91 4.95 10.91
C ILE A 38 -1.47 4.49 11.19
N HIS A 39 -1.04 3.38 10.59
CA HIS A 39 0.27 2.80 10.87
C HIS A 39 1.04 2.45 9.61
N GLU A 40 2.17 3.12 9.38
CA GLU A 40 3.13 2.72 8.34
C GLU A 40 4.06 1.62 8.86
N GLU A 41 4.22 0.56 8.07
CA GLU A 41 5.17 -0.53 8.31
C GLU A 41 6.01 -0.77 7.05
N GLN A 42 7.33 -0.91 7.23
CA GLN A 42 8.24 -1.26 6.13
C GLN A 42 8.25 -2.78 5.95
N LEU A 43 8.07 -3.25 4.71
CA LEU A 43 8.10 -4.67 4.37
C LEU A 43 9.40 -5.03 3.64
N VAL A 44 10.15 -5.99 4.20
CA VAL A 44 11.41 -6.46 3.61
C VAL A 44 11.15 -7.71 2.76
N GLY A 45 11.65 -7.72 1.52
CA GLY A 45 11.50 -8.86 0.60
C GLY A 45 10.15 -8.93 -0.13
N TRP A 46 9.32 -7.89 -0.02
CA TRP A 46 8.05 -7.77 -0.72
C TRP A 46 8.17 -6.87 -1.96
N PRO A 47 7.24 -6.98 -2.94
CA PRO A 47 7.25 -6.13 -4.13
C PRO A 47 7.12 -4.64 -3.80
N GLU A 48 6.38 -4.30 -2.73
CA GLU A 48 6.27 -2.94 -2.22
C GLU A 48 7.04 -2.80 -0.91
N SER A 49 7.75 -1.68 -0.76
CA SER A 49 8.64 -1.42 0.38
C SER A 49 7.90 -1.07 1.67
N LYS A 50 6.63 -0.65 1.58
CA LYS A 50 5.84 -0.23 2.73
C LYS A 50 4.36 -0.51 2.58
N VAL A 51 3.69 -0.69 3.71
CA VAL A 51 2.24 -0.84 3.82
C VAL A 51 1.72 0.13 4.89
N TYR A 52 0.62 0.80 4.57
CA TYR A 52 -0.17 1.57 5.52
C TYR A 52 -1.29 0.67 6.07
N TRP A 53 -1.31 0.38 7.36
CA TRP A 53 -2.27 -0.48 8.04
C TRP A 53 -3.37 0.32 8.75
N ALA A 54 -4.59 -0.21 8.72
CA ALA A 54 -5.73 0.33 9.47
C ALA A 54 -5.58 0.14 10.99
N ALA A 55 -4.78 -0.83 11.43
CA ALA A 55 -4.48 -1.09 12.84
C ALA A 55 -2.99 -1.34 13.05
N LYS A 56 -2.45 -0.79 14.14
CA LYS A 56 -1.02 -0.95 14.48
C LYS A 56 -0.64 -2.41 14.80
N VAL A 57 -1.52 -3.15 15.46
CA VAL A 57 -1.27 -4.53 15.92
C VAL A 57 -2.46 -5.43 15.62
N GLY A 58 -2.23 -6.74 15.57
CA GLY A 58 -3.27 -7.75 15.30
C GLY A 58 -3.73 -7.78 13.85
N PRO A 59 -4.86 -8.47 13.57
CA PRO A 59 -5.38 -8.62 12.22
C PRO A 59 -5.76 -7.25 11.64
N SER A 60 -5.39 -7.00 10.39
CA SER A 60 -5.59 -5.69 9.77
C SER A 60 -5.62 -5.75 8.24
N VAL A 61 -6.22 -4.74 7.63
CA VAL A 61 -6.11 -4.48 6.20
C VAL A 61 -5.12 -3.34 6.01
N GLY A 62 -4.30 -3.45 4.97
CA GLY A 62 -3.31 -2.45 4.61
C GLY A 62 -3.34 -2.10 3.13
N LEU A 63 -2.76 -0.95 2.80
CA LEU A 63 -2.54 -0.48 1.44
C LEU A 63 -1.06 -0.22 1.22
N ALA A 64 -0.49 -0.83 0.20
CA ALA A 64 0.82 -0.45 -0.30
C ALA A 64 0.67 0.44 -1.54
N PRO A 65 1.39 1.56 -1.63
CA PRO A 65 1.50 2.29 -2.89
C PRO A 65 2.23 1.41 -3.90
N LEU A 66 1.68 1.30 -5.09
CA LEU A 66 2.44 0.82 -6.23
C LEU A 66 3.30 1.99 -6.70
N ASP A 67 4.58 1.96 -6.35
CA ASP A 67 5.58 2.73 -7.07
C ASP A 67 5.60 2.17 -8.49
N LEU A 68 4.75 2.75 -9.36
CA LEU A 68 5.02 2.69 -10.78
C LEU A 68 6.41 3.28 -10.92
N CYS A 69 7.37 2.45 -11.34
CA CYS A 69 8.72 2.84 -11.73
C CYS A 69 8.70 4.31 -12.17
N PRO A 70 9.49 5.22 -11.54
CA PRO A 70 9.45 6.62 -11.94
C PRO A 70 9.65 6.63 -13.45
N ASP A 71 8.71 7.25 -14.16
CA ASP A 71 8.86 7.47 -15.59
C ASP A 71 10.30 7.89 -15.84
N TYR A 72 11.02 7.03 -16.55
CA TYR A 72 12.41 7.24 -16.88
C TYR A 72 12.49 8.56 -17.65
N ILE A 73 12.91 9.61 -16.93
CA ILE A 73 13.38 10.90 -17.44
C ILE A 73 12.32 11.74 -18.17
N ALA A 74 11.71 12.67 -17.43
CA ALA A 74 11.35 13.97 -18.00
C ALA A 74 12.66 14.71 -18.34
N GLY A 75 13.11 14.57 -19.57
CA GLY A 75 14.39 15.14 -20.01
C GLY A 75 14.80 14.69 -21.40
N ARG A 76 14.02 15.07 -22.41
CA ARG A 76 14.49 15.54 -23.72
C ARG A 76 13.41 16.38 -24.39
#